data_AF-A0A8T7AF48-F1
#
_entry.id   AF-A0A8T7AF48-F1
#
_cell.length_a   1.000
_cell.length_b   1.000
_cell.length_c   1.000
_cell.angle_alpha   90.00
_cell.angle_beta   90.00
_cell.angle_gamma   90.00
#
_symmetry.space_group_name_H-M   'P 1'
#
loop_
_entity.id
_entity.type
_entity.pdbx_description
1 polymer ?
#
loop_
_entity_poly.entity_id
_entity_poly.type
_entity_poly.pdbx_seq_one_letter_code
_entity_poly.pdbx_strand_id
1 'polypeptide(L)'
;DEVLGDDMGVTGVRLKSTQSESTSELQVDGVFIAIGHSPNTDIFAGQLDMAGGYIKVKSGSEGDATATSIPGVFAAGDVMDHVYRQAVTSAGSGCMAALDADRFLKN
;
A
#
# COMPACT_ATOMS: atom_id res chain seq x y z
N ASP A 1 -16.97 16.57 -1.75
CA ASP A 1 -16.55 17.92 -2.12
C ASP A 1 -15.58 18.41 -1.07
N GLU A 2 -16.04 18.65 0.16
CA GLU A 2 -15.19 19.03 1.29
C GLU A 2 -15.75 18.50 2.62
N VAL A 3 -14.87 18.41 3.62
CA VAL A 3 -15.26 18.19 5.03
C VAL A 3 -15.53 19.56 5.64
N LEU A 4 -16.69 19.71 6.28
CA LEU A 4 -17.13 20.94 6.93
C LEU A 4 -16.83 20.87 8.44
N GLY A 5 -16.49 22.00 9.04
CA GLY A 5 -16.17 22.07 10.46
C GLY A 5 -15.91 23.49 10.94
N ASP A 6 -15.80 23.63 12.25
CA ASP A 6 -15.41 24.84 12.96
C ASP A 6 -14.29 24.52 13.98
N ASP A 7 -13.97 25.46 14.86
CA ASP A 7 -12.93 25.30 15.89
C ASP A 7 -13.19 24.13 16.86
N MET A 8 -14.41 23.60 16.93
CA MET A 8 -14.81 22.46 17.76
C MET A 8 -14.71 21.12 17.02
N GLY A 9 -14.49 21.12 15.70
CA GLY A 9 -14.27 19.93 14.89
C GLY A 9 -15.23 19.80 13.71
N VAL A 10 -15.46 18.56 13.28
CA VAL A 10 -16.30 18.25 12.11
C VAL A 10 -17.78 18.47 12.45
N THR A 11 -18.49 19.17 11.56
CA THR A 11 -19.94 19.40 11.69
C THR A 11 -20.73 18.83 10.51
N GLY A 12 -20.05 18.43 9.43
CA GLY A 12 -20.68 17.79 8.30
C GLY A 12 -19.74 17.52 7.13
N VAL A 13 -20.33 17.09 6.01
CA VAL A 13 -19.66 16.93 4.72
C VAL A 13 -20.50 17.53 3.62
N ARG A 14 -19.85 18.17 2.65
CA ARG A 14 -20.48 18.50 1.37
C ARG A 14 -20.14 17.43 0.35
N LEU A 15 -21.16 16.77 -0.18
CA LEU A 15 -21.05 15.74 -1.20
C LEU A 15 -21.36 16.36 -2.57
N LYS A 16 -20.60 15.96 -3.59
CA LYS A 16 -20.88 16.29 -4.99
C LYS A 16 -21.39 15.03 -5.68
N SER A 17 -22.48 15.16 -6.43
CA SER A 17 -23.04 14.05 -7.21
C SER A 17 -22.03 13.58 -8.28
N THR A 18 -21.96 12.27 -8.53
CA THR A 18 -21.15 11.71 -9.63
C THR A 18 -21.88 11.73 -10.97
N GLN A 19 -23.16 12.10 -10.99
CA GLN A 19 -24.02 12.13 -12.18
C GLN A 19 -24.42 13.57 -12.59
N SER A 20 -24.14 14.56 -11.75
CA SER A 20 -24.52 15.95 -11.94
C SER A 20 -23.58 16.88 -11.17
N GLU A 21 -23.63 18.18 -11.46
CA GLU A 21 -22.84 19.20 -10.76
C GLU A 21 -23.45 19.64 -9.42
N SER A 22 -24.54 19.02 -8.99
CA SER A 22 -25.23 19.38 -7.74
C SER A 22 -24.47 18.92 -6.50
N THR A 23 -24.53 19.75 -5.45
CA THR A 23 -23.99 19.44 -4.13
C THR A 23 -25.10 19.25 -3.10
N SER A 24 -24.81 18.48 -2.05
CA SER A 24 -25.67 18.33 -0.87
C SER A 24 -24.81 18.31 0.38
N GLU A 25 -25.38 18.74 1.50
CA GLU A 25 -24.71 18.71 2.80
C GLU A 25 -25.33 17.63 3.68
N LEU A 26 -24.47 16.90 4.38
CA LEU A 26 -24.85 15.88 5.36
C LEU A 26 -24.23 16.24 6.71
N GLN A 27 -25.08 16.42 7.72
CA GLN A 27 -24.64 16.69 9.09
C GLN A 27 -24.13 15.40 9.73
N VAL A 28 -22.87 15.43 10.18
CA VAL A 28 -22.19 14.33 10.86
C VAL A 28 -21.15 14.90 11.83
N ASP A 29 -20.92 14.20 12.94
CA ASP A 29 -19.93 14.62 13.95
C ASP A 29 -18.51 14.11 13.65
N GLY A 30 -18.33 13.29 12.60
CA GLY A 30 -17.05 12.69 12.26
C GLY A 30 -17.01 12.07 10.87
N VAL A 31 -15.82 12.09 10.25
CA VAL A 31 -15.58 11.58 8.90
C VAL A 31 -14.33 10.70 8.92
N PHE A 32 -14.47 9.47 8.42
CA PHE A 32 -13.37 8.53 8.25
C PHE A 32 -13.07 8.36 6.76
N ILE A 33 -11.87 8.77 6.34
CA ILE A 33 -11.42 8.63 4.95
C ILE A 33 -10.78 7.26 4.77
N ALA A 34 -11.48 6.35 4.08
CA ALA A 34 -11.05 4.97 3.84
C ALA A 34 -10.94 4.66 2.33
N ILE A 35 -10.13 5.44 1.60
CA ILE A 35 -9.96 5.32 0.14
C ILE A 35 -8.90 4.30 -0.29
N GLY A 36 -8.44 3.46 0.64
CA GLY A 36 -7.36 2.50 0.44
C GLY A 36 -5.99 3.02 0.90
N HIS A 37 -4.98 2.18 0.73
CA HIS A 37 -3.61 2.45 1.17
C HIS A 37 -2.69 2.56 -0.05
N SER A 38 -1.78 3.54 -0.01
CA SER A 38 -0.62 3.56 -0.89
C SER A 38 0.54 2.83 -0.19
N PRO A 39 1.36 2.05 -0.91
CA PRO A 39 2.51 1.40 -0.32
C PRO A 39 3.55 2.45 0.14
N ASN A 40 4.16 2.24 1.32
CA ASN A 40 5.14 3.16 1.90
C ASN A 40 6.53 2.97 1.28
N THR A 41 6.69 3.36 0.02
CA THR A 41 7.88 3.02 -0.80
C THR A 41 8.61 4.23 -1.38
N ASP A 42 8.15 5.45 -1.12
CA ASP A 42 8.71 6.69 -1.68
C ASP A 42 10.23 6.83 -1.44
N ILE A 43 10.72 6.35 -0.30
CA ILE A 43 12.15 6.37 0.05
C ILE A 43 13.03 5.49 -0.86
N PHE A 44 12.43 4.54 -1.58
CA PHE A 44 13.12 3.62 -2.50
C PHE A 44 13.02 4.06 -3.97
N ALA A 45 12.35 5.19 -4.25
CA ALA A 45 12.20 5.73 -5.59
C ALA A 45 13.56 5.99 -6.25
N GLY A 46 13.72 5.49 -7.48
CA GLY A 46 14.95 5.59 -8.25
C GLY A 46 16.06 4.63 -7.83
N GLN A 47 15.87 3.83 -6.77
CA GLN A 47 16.83 2.81 -6.32
C GLN A 47 16.34 1.39 -6.63
N LEU A 48 15.05 1.13 -6.39
CA LEU A 48 14.43 -0.16 -6.70
C LEU A 48 13.47 -0.06 -7.88
N ASP A 49 13.31 -1.16 -8.61
CA ASP A 49 12.30 -1.26 -9.65
C ASP A 49 10.91 -1.30 -9.01
N MET A 50 10.03 -0.39 -9.44
CA MET A 50 8.69 -0.27 -8.90
C MET A 50 7.63 -0.15 -10.00
N ALA A 51 6.39 -0.53 -9.70
CA ALA A 51 5.22 -0.29 -10.55
C ALA A 51 4.02 0.11 -9.69
N GLY A 52 3.42 1.27 -9.99
CA GLY A 52 2.27 1.77 -9.23
C GLY A 52 2.57 2.00 -7.74
N GLY A 53 3.82 2.32 -7.40
CA GLY A 53 4.29 2.44 -6.01
C GLY A 53 4.69 1.11 -5.35
N TYR A 54 4.44 -0.05 -5.95
CA TYR A 54 4.81 -1.34 -5.36
C TYR A 54 6.21 -1.76 -5.82
N ILE A 55 7.00 -2.32 -4.91
CA ILE A 55 8.34 -2.86 -5.21
C ILE A 55 8.17 -4.13 -6.04
N LYS A 56 8.84 -4.20 -7.20
CA LYS A 56 8.86 -5.41 -8.00
C LYS A 56 9.77 -6.45 -7.37
N VAL A 57 9.24 -7.66 -7.28
CA VAL A 57 10.00 -8.84 -6.87
C VAL A 57 10.04 -9.87 -7.99
N LYS A 58 11.02 -10.77 -7.95
CA LYS A 58 11.22 -11.83 -8.94
C LYS A 58 9.99 -12.74 -9.11
N SER A 59 9.31 -13.05 -7.99
CA SER A 59 8.19 -14.00 -7.94
C SER A 59 8.57 -15.37 -8.55
N GLY A 60 7.57 -16.13 -9.01
CA GLY A 60 7.77 -17.44 -9.64
C GLY A 60 8.05 -18.57 -8.66
N SER A 61 8.48 -19.72 -9.19
CA SER A 61 8.60 -20.99 -8.46
C SER A 61 10.04 -21.51 -8.35
N GLU A 62 11.03 -20.73 -8.77
CA GLU A 62 12.44 -21.16 -8.86
C GLU A 62 13.32 -20.64 -7.71
N GLY A 63 12.72 -20.06 -6.67
CA GLY A 63 13.42 -19.48 -5.52
C GLY A 63 13.85 -18.02 -5.74
N ASP A 64 14.23 -17.36 -4.64
CA ASP A 64 14.47 -15.91 -4.56
C ASP A 64 13.24 -15.08 -4.98
N ALA A 65 12.05 -15.61 -4.72
CA ALA A 65 10.79 -15.03 -5.19
C ALA A 65 10.54 -13.63 -4.60
N THR A 66 11.17 -13.30 -3.47
CA THR A 66 11.06 -11.98 -2.83
C THR A 66 12.19 -11.03 -3.21
N ALA A 67 13.16 -11.47 -4.03
CA ALA A 67 14.30 -10.65 -4.43
C ALA A 67 13.85 -9.49 -5.32
N THR A 68 14.43 -8.31 -5.06
CA THR A 68 14.18 -7.08 -5.83
C THR A 68 15.19 -6.91 -6.96
N SER A 69 15.21 -5.74 -7.62
CA SER A 69 16.22 -5.41 -8.64
C SER A 69 17.65 -5.29 -8.10
N ILE A 70 17.84 -5.15 -6.78
CA ILE A 70 19.16 -5.10 -6.14
C ILE A 70 19.43 -6.42 -5.40
N PRO A 71 20.54 -7.13 -5.71
CA PRO A 71 20.95 -8.32 -4.98
C PRO A 71 21.12 -8.06 -3.48
N GLY A 72 20.55 -8.93 -2.64
CA GLY A 72 20.57 -8.78 -1.18
C GLY A 72 19.46 -7.89 -0.62
N VAL A 73 18.61 -7.30 -1.47
CA VAL A 73 17.41 -6.58 -1.06
C VAL A 73 16.16 -7.37 -1.44
N PHE A 74 15.30 -7.63 -0.45
CA PHE A 74 14.09 -8.42 -0.56
C PHE A 74 12.87 -7.60 -0.11
N ALA A 75 11.70 -7.84 -0.70
CA ALA A 75 10.46 -7.20 -0.32
C ALA A 75 9.35 -8.23 -0.03
N ALA A 76 8.55 -7.96 1.01
CA ALA A 76 7.48 -8.83 1.47
C ALA A 76 6.26 -8.04 1.97
N GLY A 77 5.09 -8.66 1.90
CA GLY A 77 3.80 -8.05 2.25
C GLY A 77 3.29 -7.01 1.26
N ASP A 78 2.38 -6.16 1.74
CA ASP A 78 1.61 -5.21 0.93
C ASP A 78 2.49 -4.22 0.11
N VAL A 79 3.76 -4.02 0.46
CA VAL A 79 4.67 -3.17 -0.33
C VAL A 79 5.01 -3.76 -1.71
N MET A 80 4.78 -5.06 -1.92
CA MET A 80 4.97 -5.76 -3.20
C MET A 80 3.70 -6.48 -3.70
N ASP A 81 2.65 -6.57 -2.87
CA ASP A 81 1.37 -7.19 -3.21
C ASP A 81 0.22 -6.17 -3.29
N HIS A 82 -0.19 -5.83 -4.50
CA HIS A 82 -1.33 -4.94 -4.75
C HIS A 82 -2.67 -5.69 -4.90
N VAL A 83 -2.65 -7.03 -4.87
CA VAL A 83 -3.80 -7.88 -5.19
C VAL A 83 -4.46 -8.42 -3.94
N TYR A 84 -3.75 -9.18 -3.10
CA TYR A 84 -4.36 -9.93 -2.01
C TYR A 84 -4.44 -9.13 -0.71
N ARG A 85 -3.34 -8.50 -0.29
CA ARG A 85 -3.28 -7.58 0.87
C ARG A 85 -3.95 -8.15 2.13
N GLN A 86 -3.62 -9.41 2.45
CA GLN A 86 -4.11 -10.10 3.64
C GLN A 86 -2.97 -10.34 4.62
N ALA A 87 -3.28 -10.33 5.92
CA ALA A 87 -2.31 -10.65 6.96
C ALA A 87 -1.60 -12.00 6.70
N VAL A 88 -2.34 -13.01 6.22
CA VAL A 88 -1.78 -14.34 5.93
C VAL A 88 -0.89 -14.36 4.70
N THR A 89 -1.20 -13.61 3.64
CA THR A 89 -0.35 -13.54 2.43
C THR A 89 0.92 -12.74 2.73
N SER A 90 0.80 -11.68 3.52
CA SER A 90 1.92 -10.89 4.02
C SER A 90 2.84 -11.70 4.94
N ALA A 91 2.28 -12.52 5.85
CA ALA A 91 3.07 -13.44 6.67
C ALA A 91 3.79 -14.50 5.82
N GLY A 92 3.12 -15.06 4.81
CA GLY A 92 3.69 -16.06 3.91
C GLY A 92 4.91 -15.51 3.15
N SER A 93 4.75 -14.34 2.50
CA SER A 93 5.86 -13.69 1.81
C SER A 93 6.96 -13.19 2.75
N GLY A 94 6.64 -12.80 3.99
CA GLY A 94 7.64 -12.49 5.02
C GLY A 94 8.52 -13.69 5.36
N CYS A 95 7.93 -14.88 5.48
CA CYS A 95 8.67 -16.13 5.66
C CYS A 95 9.60 -16.42 4.47
N MET A 96 9.10 -16.22 3.24
CA MET A 96 9.91 -16.39 2.02
C MET A 96 11.11 -15.43 2.01
N ALA A 97 10.92 -14.15 2.34
CA ALA A 97 11.99 -13.17 2.35
C ALA A 97 13.09 -13.48 3.39
N ALA A 98 12.70 -14.01 4.56
CA ALA A 98 13.68 -14.45 5.55
C ALA A 98 14.55 -15.62 5.04
N LEU A 99 13.96 -16.58 4.34
CA LEU A 99 14.68 -17.73 3.77
C LEU A 99 15.55 -17.33 2.56
N ASP A 100 15.05 -16.44 1.71
CA ASP A 100 15.81 -15.90 0.58
C ASP A 100 17.03 -15.11 1.08
N ALA A 101 16.86 -14.28 2.12
CA ALA A 101 17.97 -13.54 2.76
C ALA A 101 18.97 -14.46 3.46
N ASP A 102 18.50 -15.48 4.19
CA ASP A 102 19.37 -16.48 4.83
C ASP A 102 20.23 -17.23 3.80
N ARG A 103 19.64 -17.62 2.67
CA ARG A 103 20.38 -18.24 1.57
C ARG A 103 21.40 -17.28 0.95
N PHE A 104 21.04 -16.01 0.75
CA PHE A 104 21.94 -15.00 0.20
C PHE A 104 23.17 -14.76 1.08
N LEU A 105 22.99 -14.71 2.41
CA LEU A 105 24.08 -14.47 3.37
C LEU A 105 25.01 -15.67 3.61
N LYS A 106 24.53 -16.89 3.32
CA LYS A 106 25.31 -18.13 3.47
C LYS A 106 26.24 -18.43 2.29
N ASN A 107 26.12 -17.66 1.21
CA ASN A 107 26.98 -17.74 0.02
C ASN A 107 27.97 -16.57 0.00
#